data_AF-A0A0G3H8T4-F1
#
_entry.id   AF-A0A0G3H8T4-F1
#
_cell.length_a   1.000
_cell.length_b   1.000
_cell.length_c   1.000
_cell.angle_alpha   90.00
_cell.angle_beta   90.00
_cell.angle_gamma   90.00
#
_symmetry.space_group_name_H-M   'P 1'
#
loop_
_entity.id
_entity.type
_entity.pdbx_description
1 polymer ?
#
loop_
_entity_poly.entity_id
_entity_poly.type
_entity_poly.pdbx_seq_one_letter_code
_entity_poly.pdbx_strand_id
1 'polypeptide(L)' 'MTIKVDCHQVRAPEELAGDVNATLDFISRELFLAQVYGELGVEIIASPDVLPTLARAAGAYDGAELPAGFRLLEG' A
#
# COMPACT_ATOMS: atom_id res chain seq x y z
N MET A 1 -2.46 -24.39 6.44
CA MET A 1 -3.69 -23.84 5.84
C MET A 1 -3.39 -22.38 5.53
N THR A 2 -3.08 -22.05 4.26
CA THR A 2 -2.73 -20.68 3.89
C THR A 2 -4.01 -19.87 3.83
N ILE A 3 -4.21 -18.99 4.81
CA ILE A 3 -5.32 -18.04 4.78
C ILE A 3 -5.06 -17.14 3.58
N LYS A 4 -5.81 -17.30 2.50
CA LYS A 4 -5.90 -16.27 1.46
C LYS A 4 -6.67 -15.13 2.10
N VAL A 5 -5.95 -14.10 2.48
CA VAL A 5 -6.54 -12.82 2.84
C VAL A 5 -6.97 -12.22 1.50
N ASP A 6 -8.25 -11.93 1.33
CA ASP A 6 -8.72 -11.12 0.20
C ASP A 6 -8.05 -9.74 0.34
N CYS A 7 -7.17 -9.43 -0.61
CA CYS A 7 -6.35 -8.23 -0.62
C CYS A 7 -6.59 -7.44 -1.90
N HIS A 8 -6.79 -6.13 -1.75
CA HIS A 8 -6.78 -5.19 -2.85
C HIS A 8 -5.36 -5.06 -3.40
N GLN A 9 -5.13 -5.57 -4.61
CA GLN A 9 -3.83 -5.49 -5.28
C GLN A 9 -3.80 -4.31 -6.26
N VAL A 10 -2.78 -3.47 -6.14
CA VAL A 10 -2.62 -2.29 -6.99
C VAL A 10 -1.16 -2.08 -7.39
N ARG A 11 -0.94 -1.61 -8.62
CA ARG A 11 0.39 -1.17 -9.08
C ARG A 11 0.59 0.30 -8.73
N ALA A 12 1.69 0.60 -8.06
CA ALA A 12 2.11 1.97 -7.79
C ALA A 12 2.63 2.64 -9.08
N PRO A 13 2.22 3.88 -9.36
CA PRO A 13 2.79 4.65 -10.46
C PRO A 13 4.26 5.03 -10.17
N GLU A 14 5.09 5.05 -11.22
CA GLU A 14 6.52 5.38 -11.11
C GLU A 14 6.77 6.83 -10.70
N GLU A 15 5.80 7.71 -10.96
CA GLU A 15 5.83 9.13 -10.60
C GLU A 15 5.87 9.37 -9.08
N LEU A 16 5.60 8.34 -8.27
CA LEU A 16 5.71 8.41 -6.81
C LEU A 16 7.16 8.37 -6.31
N ALA A 17 8.13 8.04 -7.17
CA ALA A 17 9.53 8.00 -6.79
C ALA A 17 10.02 9.38 -6.29
N GLY A 18 10.36 9.46 -5.00
CA GLY A 18 10.85 10.68 -4.36
C GLY A 18 9.78 11.68 -3.94
N ASP A 19 8.50 11.46 -4.24
CA ASP A 19 7.39 12.30 -3.78
C ASP A 19 6.62 11.62 -2.64
N VAL A 20 7.02 11.93 -1.41
CA VAL A 20 6.40 11.38 -0.20
C VAL A 20 4.94 11.81 -0.04
N ASN A 21 4.58 13.02 -0.46
CA ASN A 21 3.21 13.52 -0.28
C ASN A 21 2.26 12.83 -1.25
N ALA A 22 2.64 12.71 -2.52
CA ALA A 22 1.88 11.94 -3.49
C ALA A 22 1.74 10.47 -3.07
N THR A 23 2.80 9.92 -2.46
CA THR A 23 2.80 8.54 -1.98
C THR A 23 1.86 8.34 -0.77
N LEU A 24 1.79 9.30 0.15
CA LEU A 24 0.84 9.29 1.27
C LEU A 24 -0.61 9.39 0.78
N ASP A 25 -0.89 10.24 -0.20
CA ASP A 25 -2.23 10.34 -0.80
C ASP A 25 -2.63 9.01 -1.47
N PHE A 26 -1.70 8.42 -2.24
CA PHE A 26 -1.89 7.12 -2.86
C PHE A 26 -2.19 6.03 -1.83
N ILE A 27 -1.35 5.85 -0.80
CA ILE A 27 -1.58 4.83 0.23
C ILE A 27 -2.94 5.07 0.92
N SER A 28 -3.25 6.30 1.32
CA SER A 28 -4.53 6.65 1.97
C SER A 28 -5.73 6.25 1.11
N ARG A 29 -5.67 6.52 -0.18
CA ARG A 29 -6.73 6.19 -1.14
C ARG A 29 -6.92 4.68 -1.27
N GLU A 30 -5.84 3.92 -1.39
CA GLU A 30 -5.91 2.46 -1.58
C GLU A 30 -6.39 1.75 -0.31
N LEU A 31 -5.97 2.23 0.87
CA LEU A 31 -6.51 1.78 2.16
C LEU A 31 -8.03 2.02 2.26
N PHE A 32 -8.48 3.22 1.87
CA PHE A 32 -9.90 3.55 1.85
C PHE A 32 -10.69 2.66 0.88
N LEU A 33 -10.15 2.41 -0.33
CA LEU A 33 -10.79 1.54 -1.31
C LEU A 33 -10.93 0.11 -0.78
N ALA A 34 -9.88 -0.46 -0.19
CA ALA A 34 -9.94 -1.78 0.41
C ALA A 34 -11.02 -1.87 1.50
N GLN A 35 -11.15 -0.85 2.36
CA GLN A 35 -12.21 -0.80 3.36
C GLN A 35 -13.61 -0.76 2.73
N VAL A 36 -13.80 0.04 1.66
CA VAL A 36 -15.08 0.14 0.95
C VAL A 36 -15.47 -1.18 0.29
N TYR A 37 -14.51 -1.92 -0.25
CA TYR A 37 -14.74 -3.23 -0.87
C TYR A 37 -14.82 -4.38 0.14
N GLY A 38 -14.53 -4.13 1.42
CA GLY A 38 -14.53 -5.16 2.46
C GLY A 38 -13.32 -6.10 2.39
N GLU A 39 -12.24 -5.67 1.74
CA GLU A 39 -10.98 -6.40 1.63
C GLU A 39 -10.25 -6.38 2.98
N LEU A 40 -9.55 -7.47 3.28
CA LEU A 40 -8.85 -7.68 4.56
C LEU A 40 -7.38 -7.20 4.50
N GLY A 41 -6.93 -6.72 3.35
CA GLY A 41 -5.56 -6.25 3.12
C GLY A 41 -5.39 -5.41 1.86
N VAL A 42 -4.20 -4.85 1.71
CA VAL A 42 -3.79 -4.09 0.53
C VAL A 42 -2.38 -4.53 0.15
N GLU A 43 -2.17 -4.92 -1.10
CA GLU A 43 -0.83 -5.24 -1.62
C GLU A 43 -0.47 -4.23 -2.72
N ILE A 44 0.53 -3.40 -2.45
CA ILE A 44 1.03 -2.41 -3.40
C ILE A 44 2.26 -3.00 -4.09
N ILE A 45 2.16 -3.18 -5.41
CA ILE A 45 3.24 -3.67 -6.27
C ILE A 45 3.94 -2.46 -6.88
N ALA A 46 5.25 -2.33 -6.69
CA ALA A 46 6.00 -1.17 -7.14
C ALA A 46 7.40 -1.53 -7.66
N SER A 47 7.97 -0.65 -8.48
CA SER A 47 9.36 -0.74 -8.92
C SER A 47 10.32 -0.46 -7.74
N PRO A 48 11.57 -0.98 -7.82
CA PRO A 48 12.56 -0.80 -6.76
C PRO A 48 12.89 0.67 -6.45
N ASP A 49 12.69 1.58 -7.40
CA ASP A 49 12.89 3.02 -7.19
C ASP A 49 11.77 3.67 -6.37
N VAL A 50 10.54 3.14 -6.46
CA VAL A 50 9.36 3.67 -5.76
C VAL A 50 9.21 3.06 -4.37
N LEU A 51 9.60 1.78 -4.20
CA LEU A 51 9.49 1.03 -2.95
C LEU A 51 10.04 1.77 -1.70
N PRO A 52 11.21 2.42 -1.73
CA PRO A 52 11.72 3.18 -0.59
C PRO A 52 10.81 4.34 -0.19
N THR A 53 10.20 5.01 -1.17
CA THR A 53 9.28 6.13 -0.93
C THR A 53 7.97 5.62 -0.33
N LEU A 54 7.44 4.50 -0.86
CA LEU A 54 6.28 3.80 -0.30
C LEU A 54 6.52 3.32 1.13
N ALA A 55 7.66 2.71 1.42
CA ALA A 55 8.00 2.24 2.76
C ALA A 55 8.07 3.41 3.75
N ARG A 56 8.66 4.54 3.34
CA ARG A 56 8.74 5.74 4.16
C ARG A 56 7.37 6.35 4.43
N ALA A 57 6.51 6.42 3.41
CA ALA A 57 5.14 6.93 3.54
C ALA A 57 4.28 5.98 4.40
N ALA A 58 4.36 4.68 4.19
CA ALA A 58 3.68 3.67 5.00
C ALA A 58 4.10 3.75 6.48
N GLY A 59 5.36 4.07 6.76
CA GLY A 59 5.86 4.28 8.12
C GLY A 59 5.31 5.54 8.83
N ALA A 60 4.59 6.41 8.13
CA ALA A 60 3.90 7.55 8.75
C ALA A 60 2.53 7.18 9.34
N TYR A 61 1.97 6.01 8.97
CA TYR A 61 0.72 5.50 9.52
C TYR A 61 0.97 4.76 10.84
N ASP A 62 0.05 4.89 11.78
CA ASP A 62 0.06 4.06 12.98
C ASP A 62 -0.32 2.61 12.62
N GLY A 63 0.14 1.64 13.40
CA GLY A 63 -0.13 0.22 13.16
C GLY A 63 -1.61 -0.15 13.22
N ALA A 64 -2.45 0.71 13.81
CA ALA A 64 -3.91 0.58 13.80
C ALA A 64 -4.57 1.10 12.51
N GLU A 65 -3.87 1.93 11.73
CA GLU A 65 -4.36 2.51 10.47
C GLU A 65 -4.04 1.62 9.27
N LEU A 66 -3.02 0.76 9.38
CA LEU A 66 -2.68 -0.21 8.36
C LEU A 66 -3.45 -1.53 8.55
N PRO A 67 -4.09 -2.08 7.51
CA PRO A 67 -4.74 -3.38 7.60
C PRO A 67 -3.70 -4.47 7.82
N ALA A 68 -4.08 -5.54 8.52
CA ALA A 68 -3.18 -6.66 8.82
C ALA A 68 -2.60 -7.33 7.56
N GLY A 69 -3.30 -7.23 6.43
CA GLY A 69 -2.84 -7.68 5.12
C GLY A 69 -2.06 -6.65 4.30
N PHE A 70 -1.64 -5.51 4.87
CA PHE A 70 -0.85 -4.51 4.14
C PHE A 70 0.54 -5.06 3.77
N ARG A 71 0.90 -4.99 2.48
CA ARG A 71 2.20 -5.42 1.98
C ARG A 71 2.70 -4.51 0.86
N LEU A 72 4.01 -4.33 0.82
CA LEU A 72 4.72 -3.76 -0.31
C LEU A 72 5.45 -4.88 -1.03
N LEU A 73 5.23 -5.01 -2.32
CA LEU A 73 5.80 -6.05 -3.18
C LEU A 73 6.57 -5.41 -4.32
N GLU A 74 7.70 -6.01 -4.70
CA GLU A 74 8.43 -5.64 -5.92
C GLU A 74 7.76 -6.27 -7.16
N GLY A 75 7.55 -5.50 -8.23
CA GLY A 75 7.03 -6.03 -9.51
C GLY A 75 6.56 -5.01 -10.54
#